data_AF-A0A1Y0M7F0-F1
#
_entry.id   AF-A0A1Y0M7F0-F1
#
_cell.length_a   1.000
_cell.length_b   1.000
_cell.length_c   1.000
_cell.angle_alpha   90.00
_cell.angle_beta   90.00
_cell.angle_gamma   90.00
#
_symmetry.space_group_name_H-M   'P 1'
#
loop_
_entity.id
_entity.type
_entity.pdbx_description
1 polymer ?
#
loop_
_entity_poly.entity_id
_entity_poly.type
_entity_poly.pdbx_seq_one_letter_code
_entity_poly.pdbx_strand_id
1 'polypeptide(L)'
;MENKYFGKLPLELYENKKLEEIIDYLSENKVCTKTAGVSYIVEHKKTNDLGVDSSKINHKEAYSSLNFEDNLINELYRFLLTHYTRGLGDYIMVDLNLSKETFGMPYKDKRNIALKYFNLYFGEISIPIQFSFTFDDDRNIIPATNFQKLKRVRDELKGNLTKNIDLLLPYLAGELSFFNRELFETNTTITKIFHFENILKILIKINNEYKFEEDDIFTPPPISKIIYEEYSDQFHCLKQVKFIENQITSNEKVNRAFIVSLFHFFSNKLKIKTPSGKIFGEIINNYFGCDFGEIGLNGSEGNRHYTRIENFKNEWESFTN
;
A
#
# COMPACT_ATOMS: atom_id res chain seq x y z
N MET A 1 -5.52 -10.26 11.50
CA MET A 1 -5.60 -8.83 11.16
C MET A 1 -6.87 -8.32 11.83
N GLU A 2 -6.75 -7.45 12.83
CA GLU A 2 -7.93 -6.81 13.42
C GLU A 2 -8.41 -5.74 12.44
N ASN A 3 -9.57 -5.96 11.80
CA ASN A 3 -10.20 -4.95 10.96
C ASN A 3 -10.91 -3.96 11.87
N LYS A 4 -10.41 -2.74 12.00
CA LYS A 4 -10.93 -1.72 12.94
C LYS A 4 -12.39 -1.36 12.64
N TYR A 5 -12.78 -1.38 11.36
CA TYR A 5 -14.11 -0.93 10.93
C TYR A 5 -15.07 -2.07 10.55
N PHE A 6 -14.62 -3.32 10.44
CA PHE A 6 -15.50 -4.43 10.09
C PHE A 6 -16.44 -4.76 11.26
N GLY A 7 -17.75 -4.83 11.02
CA GLY A 7 -18.75 -5.06 12.07
C GLY A 7 -18.97 -3.87 13.03
N LYS A 8 -18.54 -2.66 12.68
CA LYS A 8 -18.78 -1.42 13.45
C LYS A 8 -20.24 -0.96 13.45
N LEU A 9 -21.01 -1.33 12.43
CA LEU A 9 -22.43 -1.05 12.30
C LEU A 9 -23.21 -2.21 12.94
N PRO A 10 -24.01 -1.98 13.99
CA PRO A 10 -24.82 -3.03 14.61
C PRO A 10 -25.76 -3.67 13.59
N LEU A 11 -25.82 -5.00 13.57
CA LEU A 11 -26.64 -5.75 12.62
C LEU A 11 -28.12 -5.35 12.71
N GLU A 12 -28.62 -5.13 13.93
CA GLU A 12 -30.00 -4.67 14.17
C GLU A 12 -30.29 -3.32 13.48
N LEU A 13 -29.32 -2.41 13.42
CA LEU A 13 -29.47 -1.12 12.75
C LEU A 13 -29.39 -1.27 11.22
N TYR A 14 -28.54 -2.19 10.75
CA TYR A 14 -28.42 -2.53 9.34
C TYR A 14 -29.69 -3.18 8.78
N GLU A 15 -30.32 -4.09 9.54
CA GLU A 15 -31.52 -4.84 9.13
C GLU A 15 -32.81 -4.01 9.19
N ASN A 16 -32.93 -3.05 10.12
CA ASN A 16 -34.17 -2.30 10.39
C ASN A 16 -34.38 -1.03 9.52
N LYS A 17 -33.48 -0.76 8.55
CA LYS A 17 -33.63 0.12 7.38
C LYS A 17 -34.30 1.50 7.58
N LYS A 18 -33.50 2.47 8.02
CA LYS A 18 -33.46 3.80 7.37
C LYS A 18 -32.02 4.22 7.16
N LEU A 19 -31.68 4.53 5.90
CA LEU A 19 -30.33 4.97 5.53
C LEU A 19 -29.89 6.20 6.34
N GLU A 20 -30.83 7.10 6.65
CA GLU A 20 -30.62 8.27 7.50
C GLU A 20 -30.15 7.89 8.90
N GLU A 21 -30.81 6.93 9.56
CA GLU A 21 -30.45 6.47 10.91
C GLU A 21 -29.07 5.78 10.93
N ILE A 22 -28.75 5.01 9.88
CA ILE A 22 -27.41 4.42 9.70
C ILE A 22 -26.36 5.51 9.54
N ILE A 23 -26.63 6.52 8.71
CA ILE A 23 -25.71 7.64 8.48
C ILE A 23 -25.50 8.46 9.77
N ASP A 24 -26.56 8.70 10.53
CA ASP A 24 -26.53 9.38 11.83
C ASP A 24 -25.60 8.64 12.79
N TYR A 25 -25.83 7.34 12.96
CA TYR A 25 -24.99 6.48 13.79
C TYR A 25 -23.51 6.48 13.36
N LEU A 26 -23.25 6.35 12.06
CA LEU A 26 -21.88 6.36 11.52
C LEU A 26 -21.19 7.71 11.75
N SER A 27 -21.94 8.81 11.69
CA SER A 27 -21.42 10.16 11.95
C SER A 27 -21.09 10.37 13.43
N GLU A 28 -21.97 9.95 14.33
CA GLU A 28 -21.76 10.01 15.79
C GLU A 28 -20.55 9.18 16.22
N ASN A 29 -20.33 8.04 15.56
CA ASN A 29 -19.20 7.16 15.81
C ASN A 29 -17.92 7.56 15.06
N LYS A 30 -17.89 8.74 14.43
CA LYS A 30 -16.74 9.27 13.68
C LYS A 30 -16.25 8.33 12.57
N VAL A 31 -17.16 7.64 11.90
CA VAL A 31 -16.85 6.79 10.74
C VAL A 31 -16.99 7.56 9.43
N CYS A 32 -17.90 8.54 9.40
CA CYS A 32 -18.06 9.47 8.30
C CYS A 32 -18.34 10.88 8.81
N THR A 33 -18.16 11.86 7.92
CA THR A 33 -18.57 13.25 8.14
C THR A 33 -19.67 13.61 7.15
N LYS A 34 -20.66 14.34 7.66
CA LYS A 34 -21.74 14.92 6.85
C LYS A 34 -21.33 16.31 6.41
N THR A 35 -21.35 16.55 5.10
CA THR A 35 -21.30 17.89 4.55
C THR A 35 -22.71 18.28 4.13
N ALA A 36 -23.24 19.33 4.76
CA ALA A 36 -24.48 19.95 4.33
C ALA A 36 -24.17 20.84 3.12
N GLY A 37 -25.02 20.81 2.10
CA GLY A 37 -24.98 21.78 1.03
C GLY A 37 -26.34 22.42 0.85
N VAL A 38 -26.32 23.67 0.42
CA VAL A 38 -27.55 24.37 0.09
C VAL A 38 -27.87 24.07 -1.37
N SER A 39 -29.00 23.41 -1.61
CA SER A 39 -29.53 23.28 -2.96
C SER A 39 -30.57 24.38 -3.21
N TYR A 40 -30.49 25.02 -4.37
CA TYR A 40 -31.43 26.06 -4.78
C TYR A 40 -32.38 25.49 -5.83
N ILE A 41 -33.67 25.50 -5.55
CA ILE A 41 -34.70 25.24 -6.56
C ILE A 41 -35.27 26.61 -6.93
N VAL A 42 -35.07 27.00 -8.19
CA VAL A 42 -35.62 28.25 -8.75
C VAL A 42 -36.87 27.88 -9.55
N GLU A 43 -38.04 28.26 -9.04
CA GLU A 43 -39.29 28.15 -9.78
C GLU A 43 -39.55 29.46 -10.52
N HIS A 44 -39.57 29.39 -11.85
CA HIS A 44 -39.96 30.51 -12.70
C HIS A 44 -41.47 30.48 -12.99
N LYS A 45 -42.16 31.60 -12.76
CA LYS A 45 -43.56 31.81 -13.14
C LYS A 45 -43.67 33.06 -14.01
N LYS A 46 -44.22 32.87 -15.21
CA LYS A 46 -44.61 33.98 -16.09
C LYS A 46 -45.63 34.86 -15.38
N THR A 47 -45.41 36.16 -15.40
CA THR A 47 -46.40 37.12 -14.91
C THR A 47 -47.30 37.58 -16.05
N ASN A 48 -48.31 38.38 -15.74
CA ASN A 48 -49.21 38.96 -16.73
C ASN A 48 -48.58 40.13 -17.50
N ASP A 49 -47.39 40.59 -17.09
CA ASP A 49 -46.68 41.70 -17.72
C ASP A 49 -45.71 41.18 -18.79
N LEU A 50 -45.77 41.78 -19.98
CA LEU A 50 -45.00 41.32 -21.13
C LEU A 50 -43.49 41.46 -20.84
N GLY A 51 -42.78 40.31 -20.82
CA GLY A 51 -41.34 40.26 -20.58
C GLY A 51 -40.93 40.21 -19.11
N VAL A 52 -41.87 40.05 -18.16
CA VAL A 52 -41.57 39.94 -16.74
C VAL A 52 -41.80 38.50 -16.25
N ASP A 53 -40.76 37.90 -15.67
CA ASP A 53 -40.84 36.62 -14.97
C ASP A 53 -40.68 36.83 -13.47
N SER A 54 -41.51 36.16 -12.69
CA SER A 54 -41.34 36.06 -11.24
C SER A 54 -40.58 34.77 -10.90
N SER A 55 -39.58 34.87 -10.03
CA SER A 55 -38.81 33.70 -9.59
C SER A 55 -38.98 33.51 -8.09
N LYS A 56 -39.34 32.30 -7.67
CA LYS A 56 -39.35 31.91 -6.25
C LYS A 56 -38.16 30.99 -5.99
N ILE A 57 -37.27 31.42 -5.11
CA ILE A 57 -36.15 30.60 -4.65
C ILE A 57 -36.62 29.88 -3.39
N ASN A 58 -36.71 28.55 -3.47
CA ASN A 58 -36.98 27.73 -2.28
C ASN A 58 -35.65 27.14 -1.79
N HIS A 59 -35.37 27.32 -0.49
CA HIS A 59 -34.24 26.68 0.18
C HIS A 59 -34.63 25.25 0.54
N LYS A 60 -33.84 24.28 0.08
CA LYS A 60 -33.90 22.93 0.61
C LYS A 60 -32.52 22.56 1.12
N GLU A 61 -32.40 22.41 2.44
CA GLU A 61 -31.27 21.71 3.04
C GLU A 61 -31.30 20.29 2.48
N ALA A 62 -30.27 19.95 1.71
CA ALA A 62 -30.05 18.61 1.22
C ALA A 62 -28.66 18.20 1.71
N TYR A 63 -28.52 16.98 2.22
CA TYR A 63 -27.21 16.40 2.45
C TYR A 63 -26.44 16.45 1.12
N SER A 64 -25.29 17.14 1.08
CA SER A 64 -24.57 17.32 -0.18
C SER A 64 -23.52 16.24 -0.41
N SER A 65 -22.97 15.66 0.66
CA SER A 65 -22.03 14.54 0.57
C SER A 65 -21.78 13.86 1.91
N LEU A 66 -21.47 12.57 1.83
CA LEU A 66 -20.91 11.77 2.93
C LEU A 66 -19.44 11.54 2.62
N ASN A 67 -18.57 11.90 3.56
CA ASN A 67 -17.13 11.65 3.42
C ASN A 67 -16.72 10.61 4.47
N PHE A 68 -16.40 9.41 4.01
CA PHE A 68 -15.86 8.34 4.85
C PHE A 68 -14.36 8.55 5.11
N GLU A 69 -13.86 8.06 6.24
CA GLU A 69 -12.44 8.12 6.56
C GLU A 69 -11.59 7.30 5.57
N ASP A 70 -10.44 7.83 5.15
CA ASP A 70 -9.53 7.13 4.23
C ASP A 70 -9.05 5.77 4.77
N ASN A 71 -8.92 5.64 6.09
CA ASN A 71 -8.55 4.39 6.74
C ASN A 71 -9.59 3.29 6.53
N LEU A 72 -10.89 3.64 6.60
CA LEU A 72 -11.98 2.71 6.30
C LEU A 72 -11.89 2.25 4.84
N ILE A 73 -11.66 3.16 3.90
CA ILE A 73 -11.57 2.83 2.48
C ILE A 73 -10.38 1.92 2.20
N ASN A 74 -9.24 2.19 2.82
CA ASN A 74 -8.06 1.33 2.73
C ASN A 74 -8.30 -0.07 3.32
N GLU A 75 -9.01 -0.16 4.44
CA GLU A 75 -9.38 -1.45 5.03
C GLU A 75 -10.36 -2.22 4.14
N LEU A 76 -11.43 -1.59 3.62
CA LEU A 76 -12.36 -2.21 2.69
C LEU A 76 -11.64 -2.73 1.44
N TYR A 77 -10.76 -1.92 0.86
CA TYR A 77 -9.96 -2.31 -0.31
C TYR A 77 -9.12 -3.57 -0.02
N ARG A 78 -8.42 -3.61 1.12
CA ARG A 78 -7.64 -4.78 1.55
C ARG A 78 -8.51 -5.99 1.86
N PHE A 79 -9.67 -5.77 2.48
CA PHE A 79 -10.65 -6.81 2.77
C PHE A 79 -11.11 -7.47 1.46
N LEU A 80 -11.52 -6.70 0.45
CA LEU A 80 -11.93 -7.24 -0.84
C LEU A 80 -10.83 -8.11 -1.47
N LEU A 81 -9.58 -7.61 -1.51
CA LEU A 81 -8.45 -8.35 -2.06
C LEU A 81 -8.13 -9.64 -1.29
N THR A 82 -8.29 -9.63 0.04
CA THR A 82 -8.05 -10.79 0.90
C THR A 82 -9.18 -11.82 0.78
N HIS A 83 -10.41 -11.34 0.79
CA HIS A 83 -11.61 -12.16 0.75
C HIS A 83 -11.75 -12.91 -0.58
N TYR A 84 -11.47 -12.24 -1.70
CA TYR A 84 -11.47 -12.86 -3.02
C TYR A 84 -10.06 -13.18 -3.54
N THR A 85 -9.12 -13.57 -2.67
CA THR A 85 -7.73 -13.90 -3.04
C THR A 85 -7.60 -14.80 -4.27
N ARG A 86 -8.52 -15.77 -4.46
CA ARG A 86 -8.53 -16.66 -5.63
C ARG A 86 -8.76 -15.94 -6.97
N GLY A 87 -9.36 -14.75 -6.96
CA GLY A 87 -9.48 -13.89 -8.14
C GLY A 87 -8.14 -13.26 -8.58
N LEU A 88 -7.09 -13.40 -7.78
CA LEU A 88 -5.74 -12.92 -8.08
C LEU A 88 -4.86 -14.06 -8.64
N GLY A 89 -5.08 -14.47 -9.89
CA GLY A 89 -4.43 -15.67 -10.47
C GLY A 89 -3.75 -15.48 -11.82
N ASP A 90 -4.16 -14.50 -12.62
CA ASP A 90 -3.74 -14.40 -14.03
C ASP A 90 -2.23 -14.18 -14.21
N TYR A 91 -1.57 -13.56 -13.21
CA TYR A 91 -0.14 -13.28 -13.25
C TYR A 91 0.74 -14.53 -13.35
N ILE A 92 0.27 -15.70 -12.86
CA ILE A 92 1.01 -16.96 -12.95
C ILE A 92 1.11 -17.42 -14.41
N MET A 93 0.03 -17.26 -15.18
CA MET A 93 0.00 -17.65 -16.59
C MET A 93 0.94 -16.78 -17.43
N VAL A 94 1.02 -15.48 -17.12
CA VAL A 94 1.95 -14.57 -17.80
C VAL A 94 3.39 -14.99 -17.61
N ASP A 95 3.76 -15.36 -16.39
CA ASP A 95 5.11 -15.81 -16.06
C ASP A 95 5.49 -17.11 -16.79
N LEU A 96 4.56 -18.07 -16.82
CA LEU A 96 4.74 -19.32 -17.55
C LEU A 96 4.89 -19.09 -19.06
N ASN A 97 4.08 -18.20 -19.63
CA ASN A 97 4.13 -17.86 -21.05
C ASN A 97 5.45 -17.16 -21.40
N LEU A 98 5.87 -16.17 -20.61
CA LEU A 98 7.14 -15.47 -20.80
C LEU A 98 8.32 -16.43 -20.67
N SER A 99 8.32 -17.29 -19.65
CA SER A 99 9.36 -18.30 -19.44
C SER A 99 9.46 -19.30 -20.60
N LYS A 100 8.31 -19.74 -21.12
CA LYS A 100 8.23 -20.65 -22.27
C LYS A 100 8.75 -19.99 -23.54
N GLU A 101 8.36 -18.74 -23.79
CA GLU A 101 8.76 -18.00 -24.99
C GLU A 101 10.25 -17.65 -24.97
N THR A 102 10.82 -17.43 -23.78
CA THR A 102 12.21 -16.97 -23.63
C THR A 102 13.20 -18.07 -23.27
N PHE A 103 12.77 -19.33 -23.20
CA PHE A 103 13.61 -20.45 -22.78
C PHE A 103 14.86 -20.59 -23.67
N GLY A 104 16.04 -20.70 -23.04
CA GLY A 104 17.32 -20.81 -23.75
C GLY A 104 17.83 -19.53 -24.43
N MET A 105 17.11 -18.41 -24.37
CA MET A 105 17.52 -17.16 -25.01
C MET A 105 18.55 -16.36 -24.20
N PRO A 106 19.41 -15.56 -24.85
CA PRO A 106 20.26 -14.58 -24.18
C PRO A 106 19.44 -13.50 -23.45
N TYR A 107 19.95 -13.00 -22.32
CA TYR A 107 19.25 -12.01 -21.48
C TYR A 107 18.77 -10.77 -22.27
N LYS A 108 19.54 -10.28 -23.23
CA LYS A 108 19.18 -9.14 -24.07
C LYS A 108 17.88 -9.40 -24.86
N ASP A 109 17.73 -10.60 -25.40
CA ASP A 109 16.55 -10.96 -26.19
C ASP A 109 15.34 -11.20 -25.29
N LYS A 110 15.55 -11.85 -24.13
CA LYS A 110 14.52 -11.98 -23.09
C LYS A 110 13.98 -10.62 -22.66
N ARG A 111 14.87 -9.66 -22.41
CA ARG A 111 14.51 -8.30 -22.02
C ARG A 111 13.66 -7.59 -23.07
N ASN A 112 13.94 -7.80 -24.35
CA ASN A 112 13.13 -7.23 -25.44
C ASN A 112 11.72 -7.84 -25.51
N ILE A 113 11.59 -9.14 -25.29
CA ILE A 113 10.29 -9.82 -25.23
C ILE A 113 9.51 -9.38 -23.99
N ALA A 114 10.16 -9.35 -22.82
CA ALA A 114 9.57 -8.87 -21.59
C ALA A 114 9.08 -7.42 -21.68
N LEU A 115 9.78 -6.55 -22.42
CA LEU A 115 9.33 -5.17 -22.67
C LEU A 115 8.03 -5.11 -23.48
N LYS A 116 7.86 -6.02 -24.46
CA LYS A 116 6.60 -6.13 -25.21
C LYS A 116 5.45 -6.55 -24.30
N TYR A 117 5.68 -7.54 -23.44
CA TYR A 117 4.69 -7.95 -22.43
C TYR A 117 4.36 -6.80 -21.48
N PHE A 118 5.38 -6.09 -20.98
CA PHE A 118 5.18 -4.92 -20.10
C PHE A 118 4.29 -3.88 -20.77
N ASN A 119 4.60 -3.49 -22.01
CA ASN A 119 3.81 -2.48 -22.74
C ASN A 119 2.39 -2.96 -23.06
N LEU A 120 2.21 -4.25 -23.38
CA LEU A 120 0.91 -4.85 -23.65
C LEU A 120 0.01 -4.77 -22.41
N TYR A 121 0.47 -5.28 -21.27
CA TYR A 121 -0.29 -5.26 -20.03
C TYR A 121 -0.51 -3.86 -19.49
N PHE A 122 0.48 -2.97 -19.63
CA PHE A 122 0.31 -1.57 -19.26
C PHE A 122 -0.79 -0.89 -20.10
N GLY A 123 -0.89 -1.24 -21.39
CA GLY A 123 -1.91 -0.74 -22.31
C GLY A 123 -3.33 -1.24 -22.02
N GLU A 124 -3.51 -2.31 -21.25
CA GLU A 124 -4.83 -2.79 -20.82
C GLU A 124 -5.46 -1.88 -19.76
N ILE A 125 -4.65 -1.13 -19.01
CA ILE A 125 -5.14 -0.18 -18.01
C ILE A 125 -5.51 1.13 -18.69
N SER A 126 -6.78 1.53 -18.55
CA SER A 126 -7.22 2.86 -18.97
C SER A 126 -6.67 3.91 -18.01
N ILE A 127 -5.66 4.66 -18.46
CA ILE A 127 -5.03 5.73 -17.68
C ILE A 127 -5.59 7.08 -18.15
N PRO A 128 -6.30 7.82 -17.27
CA PRO A 128 -6.72 9.17 -17.57
C PRO A 128 -5.55 10.08 -17.96
N ILE A 129 -5.76 10.93 -18.96
CA ILE A 129 -4.72 11.86 -19.48
C ILE A 129 -4.15 12.73 -18.36
N GLN A 130 -4.98 13.14 -17.39
CA GLN A 130 -4.55 13.94 -16.23
C GLN A 130 -3.46 13.27 -15.37
N PHE A 131 -3.27 11.95 -15.48
CA PHE A 131 -2.23 11.23 -14.74
C PHE A 131 -0.88 11.25 -15.44
N SER A 132 -0.79 11.81 -16.65
CA SER A 132 0.43 11.78 -17.48
C SER A 132 1.58 12.62 -16.94
N PHE A 133 1.30 13.59 -16.06
CA PHE A 133 2.27 14.57 -15.59
C PHE A 133 2.34 14.63 -14.06
N THR A 134 3.51 14.93 -13.51
CA THR A 134 3.73 15.17 -12.08
C THR A 134 4.58 16.43 -11.90
N PHE A 135 4.75 16.85 -10.65
CA PHE A 135 5.65 17.94 -10.28
C PHE A 135 6.95 17.37 -9.73
N ASP A 136 8.08 17.97 -10.09
CA ASP A 136 9.35 17.78 -9.39
C ASP A 136 9.42 18.64 -8.11
N ASP A 137 10.53 18.57 -7.39
CA ASP A 137 10.74 19.32 -6.14
C ASP A 137 10.69 20.85 -6.34
N ASP A 138 11.07 21.32 -7.53
CA ASP A 138 11.02 22.72 -7.94
C ASP A 138 9.65 23.14 -8.51
N ARG A 139 8.66 22.24 -8.48
CA ARG A 139 7.30 22.41 -9.02
C ARG A 139 7.23 22.58 -10.54
N ASN A 140 8.23 22.11 -11.27
CA ASN A 140 8.15 22.01 -12.72
C ASN A 140 7.30 20.80 -13.12
N ILE A 141 6.59 20.93 -14.24
CA ILE A 141 5.78 19.85 -14.80
C ILE A 141 6.70 18.87 -15.54
N ILE A 142 6.75 17.63 -15.07
CA ILE A 142 7.52 16.54 -15.68
C ILE A 142 6.60 15.36 -16.04
N PRO A 143 6.96 14.51 -17.02
CA PRO A 143 6.22 13.29 -17.29
C PRO A 143 6.20 12.36 -16.07
N ALA A 144 5.04 11.82 -15.74
CA ALA A 144 4.95 10.79 -14.70
C ALA A 144 5.52 9.45 -15.20
N THR A 145 6.17 8.69 -14.32
CA THR A 145 6.57 7.30 -14.59
C THR A 145 5.35 6.41 -14.74
N ASN A 146 5.51 5.20 -15.29
CA ASN A 146 4.37 4.30 -15.45
C ASN A 146 3.83 3.84 -14.08
N PHE A 147 4.70 3.53 -13.10
CA PHE A 147 4.26 3.25 -11.72
C PHE A 147 3.60 4.44 -11.01
N GLN A 148 4.02 5.69 -11.27
CA GLN A 148 3.32 6.88 -10.75
C GLN A 148 1.88 6.98 -11.30
N LYS A 149 1.68 6.70 -12.59
CA LYS A 149 0.35 6.66 -13.20
C LYS A 149 -0.50 5.55 -12.58
N LEU A 150 0.05 4.36 -12.41
CA LEU A 150 -0.64 3.22 -11.79
C LEU A 150 -1.04 3.51 -10.35
N LYS A 151 -0.22 4.23 -9.58
CA LYS A 151 -0.57 4.66 -8.21
C LYS A 151 -1.84 5.50 -8.20
N ARG A 152 -1.92 6.48 -9.10
CA ARG A 152 -3.07 7.37 -9.21
C ARG A 152 -4.34 6.63 -9.65
N VAL A 153 -4.21 5.64 -10.53
CA VAL A 153 -5.33 4.74 -10.88
C VAL A 153 -5.80 3.94 -9.66
N ARG A 154 -4.86 3.38 -8.87
CA ARG A 154 -5.21 2.68 -7.63
C ARG A 154 -5.93 3.60 -6.64
N ASP A 155 -5.47 4.83 -6.50
CA ASP A 155 -6.06 5.84 -5.61
C ASP A 155 -7.46 6.26 -6.11
N GLU A 156 -7.66 6.38 -7.42
CA GLU A 156 -8.99 6.61 -8.02
C GLU A 156 -9.95 5.43 -7.77
N LEU A 157 -9.48 4.19 -7.91
CA LEU A 157 -10.27 2.99 -7.58
C LEU A 157 -10.70 2.99 -6.12
N LYS A 158 -9.83 3.40 -5.20
CA LYS A 158 -10.19 3.60 -3.79
C LYS A 158 -11.19 4.74 -3.62
N GLY A 159 -10.98 5.88 -4.28
CA GLY A 159 -11.93 7.01 -4.23
C GLY A 159 -13.33 6.65 -4.76
N ASN A 160 -13.43 5.70 -5.69
CA ASN A 160 -14.70 5.16 -6.16
C ASN A 160 -15.41 4.30 -5.10
N LEU A 161 -14.67 3.61 -4.22
CA LEU A 161 -15.24 2.89 -3.08
C LEU A 161 -15.89 3.85 -2.08
N THR A 162 -15.33 5.05 -1.88
CA THR A 162 -15.91 6.08 -1.00
C THR A 162 -17.35 6.44 -1.39
N LYS A 163 -17.68 6.33 -2.68
CA LYS A 163 -19.00 6.65 -3.22
C LYS A 163 -19.92 5.42 -3.29
N ASN A 164 -19.42 4.23 -2.98
CA ASN A 164 -20.15 2.97 -3.15
C ASN A 164 -20.71 2.48 -1.80
N ILE A 165 -21.83 3.07 -1.40
CA ILE A 165 -22.49 2.76 -0.13
C ILE A 165 -22.94 1.29 -0.06
N ASP A 166 -23.27 0.70 -1.20
CA ASP A 166 -23.72 -0.70 -1.32
C ASP A 166 -22.63 -1.70 -0.97
N LEU A 167 -21.35 -1.33 -1.08
CA LEU A 167 -20.22 -2.14 -0.60
C LEU A 167 -19.81 -1.77 0.82
N LEU A 168 -19.92 -0.49 1.18
CA LEU A 168 -19.51 0.02 2.50
C LEU A 168 -20.41 -0.47 3.63
N LEU A 169 -21.73 -0.41 3.47
CA LEU A 169 -22.64 -0.77 4.55
C LEU A 169 -22.56 -2.26 4.94
N PRO A 170 -22.58 -3.22 4.00
CA PRO A 170 -22.41 -4.63 4.36
C PRO A 170 -21.04 -4.92 5.00
N TYR A 171 -19.98 -4.23 4.56
CA TYR A 171 -18.66 -4.33 5.20
C TYR A 171 -18.68 -3.81 6.65
N LEU A 172 -19.27 -2.63 6.87
CA LEU A 172 -19.41 -2.04 8.19
C LEU A 172 -20.33 -2.88 9.09
N ALA A 173 -21.35 -3.54 8.53
CA ALA A 173 -22.24 -4.46 9.25
C ALA A 173 -21.59 -5.82 9.56
N GLY A 174 -20.46 -6.14 8.92
CA GLY A 174 -19.79 -7.41 9.07
C GLY A 174 -20.44 -8.57 8.30
N GLU A 175 -21.24 -8.28 7.27
CA GLU A 175 -22.03 -9.27 6.53
C GLU A 175 -21.16 -10.02 5.51
N LEU A 176 -20.47 -11.09 5.94
CA LEU A 176 -19.60 -11.88 5.05
C LEU A 176 -20.35 -12.57 3.90
N SER A 177 -21.61 -12.98 4.12
CA SER A 177 -22.45 -13.64 3.11
C SER A 177 -22.77 -12.73 1.92
N PHE A 178 -22.79 -11.41 2.13
CA PHE A 178 -22.95 -10.42 1.06
C PHE A 178 -21.79 -10.49 0.06
N PHE A 179 -20.56 -10.67 0.56
CA PHE A 179 -19.36 -10.77 -0.26
C PHE A 179 -19.19 -12.17 -0.86
N ASN A 180 -20.19 -12.62 -1.61
CA ASN A 180 -20.17 -13.92 -2.26
C ASN A 180 -19.61 -13.84 -3.69
N ARG A 181 -19.51 -15.02 -4.32
CA ARG A 181 -18.99 -15.16 -5.69
C ARG A 181 -19.82 -14.40 -6.74
N GLU A 182 -21.14 -14.39 -6.59
CA GLU A 182 -22.02 -13.71 -7.54
C GLU A 182 -21.77 -12.20 -7.51
N LEU A 183 -21.59 -11.61 -6.33
CA LEU A 183 -21.22 -10.21 -6.20
C LEU A 183 -19.86 -9.93 -6.86
N PHE A 184 -18.88 -10.80 -6.68
CA PHE A 184 -17.58 -10.67 -7.34
C PHE A 184 -17.70 -10.66 -8.86
N GLU A 185 -18.50 -11.55 -9.45
CA GLU A 185 -18.63 -11.69 -10.90
C GLU A 185 -19.47 -10.56 -11.53
N THR A 186 -20.41 -9.98 -10.78
CA THR A 186 -21.37 -8.98 -11.30
C THR A 186 -21.03 -7.53 -10.95
N ASN A 187 -20.33 -7.28 -9.84
CA ASN A 187 -20.06 -5.93 -9.38
C ASN A 187 -18.89 -5.29 -10.14
N THR A 188 -19.20 -4.27 -10.96
CA THR A 188 -18.20 -3.60 -11.80
C THR A 188 -17.06 -2.92 -11.03
N THR A 189 -17.28 -2.48 -9.79
CA THR A 189 -16.23 -1.89 -8.96
C THR A 189 -15.24 -2.96 -8.53
N ILE A 190 -15.74 -4.10 -8.04
CA ILE A 190 -14.90 -5.23 -7.62
C ILE A 190 -14.10 -5.77 -8.83
N THR A 191 -14.76 -6.04 -9.95
CA THR A 191 -14.07 -6.58 -11.14
C THR A 191 -12.98 -5.65 -11.67
N LYS A 192 -13.21 -4.33 -11.68
CA LYS A 192 -12.19 -3.33 -12.04
C LYS A 192 -10.99 -3.32 -11.08
N ILE A 193 -11.24 -3.41 -9.77
CA ILE A 193 -10.17 -3.50 -8.77
C ILE A 193 -9.30 -4.73 -9.02
N PHE A 194 -9.91 -5.89 -9.23
CA PHE A 194 -9.19 -7.14 -9.42
C PHE A 194 -8.43 -7.19 -10.74
N HIS A 195 -9.05 -6.72 -11.82
CA HIS A 195 -8.38 -6.60 -13.12
C HIS A 195 -7.13 -5.71 -13.01
N PHE A 196 -7.27 -4.53 -12.38
CA PHE A 196 -6.15 -3.62 -12.14
C PHE A 196 -5.05 -4.27 -11.29
N GLU A 197 -5.40 -4.91 -10.17
CA GLU A 197 -4.41 -5.52 -9.27
C GLU A 197 -3.70 -6.72 -9.89
N ASN A 198 -4.37 -7.49 -10.74
CA ASN A 198 -3.73 -8.57 -11.52
C ASN A 198 -2.69 -8.02 -12.49
N ILE A 199 -3.05 -7.00 -13.27
CA ILE A 199 -2.13 -6.35 -14.21
C ILE A 199 -0.96 -5.71 -13.45
N LEU A 200 -1.23 -4.99 -12.35
CA LEU A 200 -0.20 -4.34 -11.56
C LEU A 200 0.83 -5.35 -11.02
N LYS A 201 0.39 -6.52 -10.54
CA LYS A 201 1.29 -7.59 -10.12
C LYS A 201 2.18 -8.10 -11.25
N ILE A 202 1.63 -8.24 -12.47
CA ILE A 202 2.38 -8.63 -13.66
C ILE A 202 3.46 -7.59 -13.96
N LEU A 203 3.08 -6.30 -13.99
CA LEU A 203 3.99 -5.20 -14.29
C LEU A 203 5.12 -5.07 -13.26
N ILE A 204 4.80 -5.15 -11.97
CA ILE A 204 5.79 -5.14 -10.88
C ILE A 204 6.76 -6.29 -11.04
N LYS A 205 6.26 -7.51 -11.29
CA LYS A 205 7.12 -8.70 -11.45
C LYS A 205 8.07 -8.56 -12.64
N ILE A 206 7.54 -8.20 -13.81
CA ILE A 206 8.34 -8.01 -15.03
C ILE A 206 9.38 -6.89 -14.82
N ASN A 207 8.99 -5.75 -14.24
CA ASN A 207 9.93 -4.66 -13.97
C ASN A 207 10.99 -5.05 -12.94
N ASN A 208 10.63 -5.85 -11.93
CA ASN A 208 11.57 -6.32 -10.93
C ASN A 208 12.66 -7.22 -11.51
N GLU A 209 12.33 -8.03 -12.51
CA GLU A 209 13.29 -8.91 -13.19
C GLU A 209 14.17 -8.15 -14.21
N TYR A 210 13.57 -7.27 -15.02
CA TYR A 210 14.25 -6.66 -16.18
C TYR A 210 14.65 -5.19 -16.03
N LYS A 211 14.22 -4.53 -14.95
CA LYS A 211 14.53 -3.14 -14.57
C LYS A 211 14.30 -2.18 -15.74
N PHE A 212 13.04 -2.02 -16.15
CA PHE A 212 12.64 -1.10 -17.21
C PHE A 212 12.55 0.35 -16.72
N GLU A 213 12.01 0.56 -15.53
CA GLU A 213 11.97 1.84 -14.82
C GLU A 213 12.17 1.65 -13.31
N GLU A 214 12.43 2.73 -12.59
CA GLU A 214 12.48 2.72 -11.12
C GLU A 214 11.07 2.59 -10.53
N ASP A 215 10.91 1.72 -9.53
CA ASP A 215 9.66 1.47 -8.81
C ASP A 215 9.85 1.63 -7.30
N ASP A 216 9.92 2.87 -6.84
CA ASP A 216 9.96 3.16 -5.40
C ASP A 216 8.55 3.25 -4.79
N ILE A 217 7.51 3.01 -5.59
CA ILE A 217 6.11 3.19 -5.19
C ILE A 217 5.52 1.89 -4.68
N PHE A 218 5.63 0.81 -5.46
CA PHE A 218 5.03 -0.48 -5.15
C PHE A 218 6.05 -1.47 -4.63
N THR A 219 7.31 -1.31 -5.02
CA THR A 219 8.44 -2.10 -4.54
C THR A 219 9.48 -1.19 -3.88
N PRO A 220 9.13 -0.51 -2.77
CA PRO A 220 10.04 0.43 -2.13
C PRO A 220 11.38 -0.24 -1.86
N PRO A 221 12.50 0.49 -2.00
CA PRO A 221 13.80 -0.09 -1.75
C PRO A 221 13.84 -0.68 -0.34
N PRO A 222 14.45 -1.87 -0.16
CA PRO A 222 14.58 -2.46 1.15
C PRO A 222 15.33 -1.49 2.07
N ILE A 223 15.00 -1.48 3.36
CA ILE A 223 15.58 -0.54 4.34
C ILE A 223 17.10 -0.61 4.30
N SER A 224 17.66 -1.80 4.06
CA SER A 224 19.11 -1.99 3.90
C SER A 224 19.73 -1.22 2.75
N LYS A 225 19.02 -1.04 1.63
CA LYS A 225 19.50 -0.25 0.50
C LYS A 225 19.55 1.23 0.87
N ILE A 226 18.50 1.74 1.51
CA ILE A 226 18.40 3.13 1.99
C ILE A 226 19.53 3.43 2.99
N ILE A 227 19.68 2.59 4.02
CA ILE A 227 20.75 2.74 5.03
C ILE A 227 22.13 2.69 4.38
N TYR A 228 22.36 1.77 3.44
CA TYR A 228 23.67 1.65 2.82
C TYR A 228 23.99 2.82 1.88
N GLU A 229 23.00 3.41 1.21
CA GLU A 229 23.20 4.62 0.39
C GLU A 229 23.56 5.82 1.26
N GLU A 230 22.89 6.02 2.40
CA GLU A 230 23.13 7.15 3.31
C GLU A 230 24.40 6.98 4.17
N TYR A 231 24.74 5.75 4.57
CA TYR A 231 25.86 5.42 5.47
C TYR A 231 26.88 4.46 4.83
N SER A 232 27.08 4.54 3.52
CA SER A 232 28.00 3.68 2.77
C SER A 232 29.44 3.71 3.32
N ASP A 233 29.85 4.84 3.88
CA ASP A 233 31.14 5.07 4.51
C ASP A 233 31.23 4.49 5.93
N GLN A 234 30.14 4.02 6.53
CA GLN A 234 30.11 3.44 7.87
C GLN A 234 30.06 1.91 7.87
N PHE A 235 29.42 1.31 6.87
CA PHE A 235 29.28 -0.14 6.75
C PHE A 235 30.32 -0.74 5.80
N HIS A 236 30.58 -2.05 5.96
CA HIS A 236 31.50 -2.78 5.10
C HIS A 236 30.95 -2.99 3.69
N CYS A 237 29.68 -3.37 3.58
CA CYS A 237 28.99 -3.61 2.30
C CYS A 237 27.47 -3.69 2.48
N LEU A 238 26.73 -3.59 1.36
CA LEU A 238 25.27 -3.74 1.37
C LEU A 238 24.79 -5.09 1.94
N LYS A 239 25.56 -6.17 1.76
CA LYS A 239 25.21 -7.50 2.31
C LYS A 239 25.13 -7.47 3.84
N GLN A 240 26.02 -6.73 4.50
CA GLN A 240 25.98 -6.55 5.96
C GLN A 240 24.65 -5.93 6.39
N VAL A 241 24.23 -4.86 5.72
CA VAL A 241 23.00 -4.14 6.06
C VAL A 241 21.76 -4.98 5.74
N LYS A 242 21.76 -5.72 4.63
CA LYS A 242 20.69 -6.68 4.29
C LYS A 242 20.51 -7.75 5.36
N PHE A 243 21.62 -8.27 5.89
CA PHE A 243 21.53 -9.22 6.99
C PHE A 243 20.96 -8.58 8.26
N ILE A 244 21.38 -7.36 8.59
CA ILE A 244 20.81 -6.61 9.73
C ILE A 244 19.31 -6.45 9.59
N GLU A 245 18.83 -5.99 8.44
CA GLU A 245 17.41 -5.86 8.13
C GLU A 245 16.70 -7.21 8.30
N ASN A 246 17.24 -8.29 7.71
CA ASN A 246 16.66 -9.63 7.82
C ASN A 246 16.56 -10.11 9.27
N GLN A 247 17.59 -9.89 10.08
CA GLN A 247 17.62 -10.26 11.49
C GLN A 247 16.57 -9.52 12.32
N ILE A 248 16.40 -8.23 12.07
CA ILE A 248 15.45 -7.38 12.81
C ILE A 248 14.01 -7.71 12.40
N THR A 249 13.76 -7.81 11.10
CA THR A 249 12.41 -8.04 10.55
C THR A 249 11.89 -9.47 10.78
N SER A 250 12.78 -10.47 10.85
CA SER A 250 12.39 -11.88 11.05
C SER A 250 12.14 -12.25 12.52
N ASN A 251 12.51 -11.39 13.48
CA ASN A 251 12.37 -11.68 14.90
C ASN A 251 11.17 -10.93 15.52
N GLU A 252 10.22 -11.67 16.11
CA GLU A 252 9.03 -11.09 16.76
C GLU A 252 9.36 -10.16 17.93
N LYS A 253 10.54 -10.30 18.56
CA LYS A 253 10.98 -9.48 19.69
C LYS A 253 12.44 -9.05 19.56
N VAL A 254 12.65 -7.93 18.88
CA VAL A 254 13.93 -7.23 18.85
C VAL A 254 14.03 -6.32 20.06
N ASN A 255 15.05 -6.53 20.91
CA ASN A 255 15.31 -5.71 22.07
C ASN A 255 16.77 -5.21 22.07
N ARG A 256 17.10 -4.29 22.99
CA ARG A 256 18.46 -3.72 23.07
C ARG A 256 19.55 -4.80 23.13
N ALA A 257 19.34 -5.87 23.89
CA ALA A 257 20.34 -6.95 24.02
C ALA A 257 20.55 -7.71 22.70
N PHE A 258 19.50 -7.88 21.89
CA PHE A 258 19.58 -8.45 20.55
C PHE A 258 20.44 -7.55 19.64
N ILE A 259 20.17 -6.24 19.61
CA ILE A 259 20.93 -5.27 18.82
C ILE A 259 22.39 -5.17 19.26
N VAL A 260 22.66 -5.19 20.58
CA VAL A 260 24.03 -5.26 21.11
C VAL A 260 24.75 -6.55 20.65
N SER A 261 24.05 -7.68 20.60
CA SER A 261 24.61 -8.95 20.10
C SER A 261 24.95 -8.86 18.61
N LEU A 262 24.07 -8.24 17.81
CA LEU A 262 24.26 -8.06 16.38
C LEU A 262 25.41 -7.10 16.07
N PHE A 263 25.49 -5.99 16.80
CA PHE A 263 26.61 -5.06 16.76
C PHE A 263 27.93 -5.78 17.07
N HIS A 264 27.99 -6.49 18.19
CA HIS A 264 29.18 -7.24 18.62
C HIS A 264 29.59 -8.31 17.60
N PHE A 265 28.63 -9.01 17.01
CA PHE A 265 28.89 -9.97 15.96
C PHE A 265 29.67 -9.35 14.79
N PHE A 266 29.24 -8.19 14.29
CA PHE A 266 29.94 -7.51 13.20
C PHE A 266 31.26 -6.86 13.64
N SER A 267 31.25 -6.13 14.76
CA SER A 267 32.39 -5.30 15.18
C SER A 267 33.55 -6.12 15.75
N ASN A 268 33.29 -7.16 16.56
CA ASN A 268 34.39 -7.90 17.22
C ASN A 268 34.53 -9.35 16.75
N LYS A 269 33.45 -10.03 16.34
CA LYS A 269 33.55 -11.42 15.88
C LYS A 269 33.97 -11.51 14.41
N LEU A 270 33.25 -10.84 13.52
CA LEU A 270 33.64 -10.73 12.11
C LEU A 270 34.72 -9.68 11.87
N LYS A 271 34.81 -8.66 12.74
CA LYS A 271 35.76 -7.54 12.64
C LYS A 271 35.69 -6.82 11.30
N ILE A 272 34.48 -6.66 10.78
CA ILE A 272 34.23 -5.90 9.57
C ILE A 272 33.89 -4.45 9.90
N LYS A 273 34.08 -3.57 8.92
CA LYS A 273 33.74 -2.15 9.04
C LYS A 273 32.27 -2.00 9.47
N THR A 274 32.07 -1.35 10.61
CA THR A 274 30.78 -1.18 11.29
C THR A 274 30.83 0.19 11.97
N PRO A 275 29.73 0.98 11.96
CA PRO A 275 29.70 2.26 12.65
C PRO A 275 29.99 2.12 14.15
N SER A 276 30.23 3.24 14.84
CA SER A 276 30.31 3.23 16.30
C SER A 276 29.00 2.70 16.90
N GLY A 277 29.05 2.13 18.10
CA GLY A 277 27.84 1.59 18.75
C GLY A 277 26.73 2.63 18.90
N LYS A 278 27.09 3.90 19.17
CA LYS A 278 26.16 5.03 19.15
C LYS A 278 25.48 5.22 17.80
N ILE A 279 26.25 5.39 16.73
CA ILE A 279 25.74 5.60 15.36
C ILE A 279 24.92 4.37 14.91
N PHE A 280 25.39 3.17 15.22
CA PHE A 280 24.67 1.93 14.94
C PHE A 280 23.29 1.92 15.61
N GLY A 281 23.20 2.28 16.89
CA GLY A 281 21.93 2.40 17.61
C GLY A 281 21.00 3.44 17.01
N GLU A 282 21.52 4.63 16.67
CA GLU A 282 20.75 5.70 16.02
C GLU A 282 20.17 5.25 14.68
N ILE A 283 20.98 4.60 13.83
CA ILE A 283 20.51 4.04 12.55
C ILE A 283 19.40 3.01 12.82
N ILE A 284 19.59 2.06 13.74
CA ILE A 284 18.55 1.07 14.00
C ILE A 284 17.24 1.71 14.49
N ASN A 285 17.31 2.67 15.40
CA ASN A 285 16.13 3.37 15.90
C ASN A 285 15.38 4.11 14.80
N ASN A 286 16.10 4.87 13.96
CA ASN A 286 15.52 5.71 12.92
C ASN A 286 14.79 4.89 11.83
N TYR A 287 15.37 3.76 11.41
CA TYR A 287 14.82 3.02 10.27
C TYR A 287 13.91 1.84 10.66
N PHE A 288 14.02 1.32 11.88
CA PHE A 288 13.23 0.16 12.33
C PHE A 288 12.23 0.49 13.45
N GLY A 289 12.01 1.78 13.75
CA GLY A 289 11.03 2.21 14.76
C GLY A 289 11.33 1.70 16.16
N CYS A 290 12.62 1.50 16.47
CA CYS A 290 13.09 1.07 17.77
C CYS A 290 13.41 2.29 18.65
N ASP A 291 13.40 2.11 19.97
CA ASP A 291 13.78 3.14 20.94
C ASP A 291 14.82 2.58 21.92
N PHE A 292 16.02 2.33 21.40
CA PHE A 292 17.14 1.87 22.21
C PHE A 292 18.05 3.05 22.59
N GLY A 293 18.47 3.11 23.85
CA GLY A 293 19.61 3.94 24.23
C GLY A 293 20.91 3.47 23.55
N GLU A 294 22.01 4.18 23.80
CA GLU A 294 23.33 3.90 23.20
C GLU A 294 23.69 2.41 23.26
N ILE A 295 24.13 1.86 22.12
CA ILE A 295 24.52 0.46 21.99
C ILE A 295 26.01 0.35 22.31
N GLY A 296 26.34 -0.53 23.24
CA GLY A 296 27.71 -0.75 23.68
C GLY A 296 27.85 -2.08 24.42
N LEU A 297 29.08 -2.58 24.48
CA LEU A 297 29.43 -3.73 25.31
C LEU A 297 29.67 -3.25 26.73
N ASN A 298 29.11 -3.97 27.69
CA ASN A 298 29.16 -3.60 29.11
C ASN A 298 30.16 -4.50 29.88
N GLY A 299 30.93 -5.34 29.19
CA GLY A 299 32.00 -6.18 29.76
C GLY A 299 31.50 -7.32 30.65
N SER A 300 30.18 -7.54 30.69
CA SER A 300 29.51 -8.58 31.48
C SER A 300 28.41 -9.26 30.65
N GLU A 301 28.77 -9.67 29.43
CA GLU A 301 27.87 -10.37 28.54
C GLU A 301 27.61 -11.81 29.04
N GLY A 302 26.38 -12.11 29.46
CA GLY A 302 26.01 -13.46 29.91
C GLY A 302 25.93 -14.48 28.76
N ASN A 303 25.84 -15.78 29.08
CA ASN A 303 25.81 -16.89 28.11
C ASN A 303 24.84 -16.70 26.94
N ARG A 304 23.66 -16.10 27.19
CA ARG A 304 22.65 -15.83 26.15
C ARG A 304 23.15 -14.92 25.03
N HIS A 305 24.04 -13.99 25.33
CA HIS A 305 24.66 -13.10 24.34
C HIS A 305 25.55 -13.90 23.38
N TYR A 306 26.41 -14.75 23.92
CA TYR A 306 27.29 -15.61 23.11
C TYR A 306 26.52 -16.64 22.30
N THR A 307 25.44 -17.22 22.85
CA THR A 307 24.55 -18.09 22.07
C THR A 307 23.96 -17.36 20.86
N ARG A 308 23.50 -16.11 21.01
CA ARG A 308 22.99 -15.32 19.88
C ARG A 308 24.05 -15.05 18.83
N ILE A 309 25.27 -14.71 19.26
CA ILE A 309 26.39 -14.48 18.35
C ILE A 309 26.69 -15.72 17.50
N GLU A 310 26.73 -16.91 18.10
CA GLU A 310 26.97 -18.14 17.34
C GLU A 310 25.82 -18.45 16.38
N ASN A 311 24.57 -18.17 16.75
CA ASN A 311 23.44 -18.28 15.81
C ASN A 311 23.61 -17.31 14.63
N PHE A 312 23.93 -16.04 14.89
CA PHE A 312 24.17 -15.06 13.84
C PHE A 312 25.32 -15.48 12.92
N LYS A 313 26.36 -16.12 13.45
CA LYS A 313 27.45 -16.65 12.65
C LYS A 313 26.97 -17.71 11.66
N ASN A 314 26.23 -18.72 12.13
CA ASN A 314 25.69 -19.78 11.27
C ASN A 314 24.74 -19.22 10.20
N GLU A 315 23.89 -18.28 10.60
CA GLU A 315 22.95 -17.62 9.69
C GLU A 315 23.68 -16.73 8.68
N TRP A 316 24.74 -16.03 9.08
CA TRP A 316 25.56 -15.20 8.18
C TRP A 316 26.31 -16.03 7.13
N GLU A 317 26.89 -17.17 7.54
CA GLU A 317 27.53 -18.11 6.63
C GLU A 317 26.53 -18.64 5.60
N SER A 318 25.31 -18.98 6.05
CA SER A 318 24.23 -19.42 5.15
C SER A 318 23.73 -18.29 4.23
N PHE A 319 23.75 -17.05 4.70
CA PHE A 319 23.28 -15.87 3.97
C PHE A 319 24.28 -15.37 2.92
N THR A 320 25.56 -15.68 3.09
CA THR A 320 26.64 -15.16 2.22
C THR A 320 27.11 -16.15 1.15
N ASN A 321 26.84 -17.44 1.34
CA ASN A 321 26.99 -18.50 0.34
C ASN A 321 25.95 -18.39 -0.79
#